data_AF-A0A814U6N2-F1
#
_entry.id   AF-A0A814U6N2-F1
#
_cell.length_a   1.000
_cell.length_b   1.000
_cell.length_c   1.000
_cell.angle_alpha   90.00
_cell.angle_beta   90.00
_cell.angle_gamma   90.00
#
_symmetry.space_group_name_H-M   'P 1'
#
loop_
_entity.id
_entity.type
_entity.pdbx_description
1 polymer ?
#
loop_
_entity_poly.entity_id
_entity_poly.type
_entity_poly.pdbx_seq_one_letter_code
_entity_poly.pdbx_strand_id
1 'polypeptide(L)'
;MIVQCWCDVQVSIDRIKGEYSISVNNNIWLRSSSTALYVDDRWYSSNDSSLLLIDTLVFQGDDPDFGNWNETQLIYKLNHGGTVTNVSAHIRQWNSISSITFRLNIGTKDLTNNINLNMDQVRTVFPSFKIEQIDTNDYRGYFTFEGVMMGYDEMHAGIWKSSNTVIKSGMEAGPVVLFNLTQHGQNDVIILSPFAQFMATSLSQQDNILQYGVMGSIKTIPANYNHTMILFYSSNGINDALRQYGNIMQRAYNRDKQYRLNDITINYLGYYTDGGAYYYYNTESDLNYEETILSVHKKITLPFHYIQLDSWWYYKGLKGGVSQWKSRPDIFPDGLPSLYHQMDNISLAAHNRYWALDTVYSDKYNFVFDNINEMSLPIGNDSFWIDLLSDASQNWGLIMYEQDWLHAQTSKFIPLRTDINLGEQWLMSMGKGAEKAGITIQYCSSYPRHALQALEIPRVTQARVSSDYTSHIVHKGNQWNIGITSMLADALGIAPFKDVFWSTSNEPGSSYKPSAMEPLPDREIVLATLSTGPVSPGDAINYTNIERIMRCCRKDGLILKPDRPITMIDSLIADWAENNGNIQGELYSTQITM
;
A
#
# COMPACT_ATOMS: atom_id res chain seq x y z
N MET A 1 30.51 7.25 12.10
CA MET A 1 29.74 6.05 12.47
C MET A 1 30.03 5.78 13.94
N ILE A 2 29.32 6.45 14.85
CA ILE A 2 29.37 6.18 16.28
C ILE A 2 28.28 5.13 16.51
N VAL A 3 28.70 3.93 16.88
CA VAL A 3 27.80 2.88 17.37
C VAL A 3 27.35 3.33 18.75
N GLN A 4 26.16 3.93 18.83
CA GLN A 4 25.46 4.06 20.09
C GLN A 4 24.52 2.85 20.19
N CYS A 5 25.02 1.75 20.77
CA CYS A 5 24.16 0.97 21.67
C CYS A 5 23.68 1.99 22.72
N TRP A 6 22.46 1.99 23.22
CA TRP A 6 21.72 0.90 23.86
C TRP A 6 20.25 0.95 23.39
N CYS A 7 19.55 -0.17 23.42
CA CYS A 7 18.17 -0.28 22.92
C CYS A 7 17.21 0.54 23.80
N ASP A 8 16.85 1.74 23.35
CA ASP A 8 15.95 2.66 24.06
C ASP A 8 14.50 2.14 24.12
N VAL A 9 14.15 1.18 23.26
CA VAL A 9 12.91 0.40 23.33
C VAL A 9 13.16 -0.95 24.02
N GLN A 10 12.32 -1.32 24.98
CA GLN A 10 12.43 -2.57 25.73
C GLN A 10 11.06 -3.20 25.94
N VAL A 11 11.01 -4.54 25.94
CA VAL A 11 9.82 -5.30 26.38
C VAL A 11 10.04 -5.92 27.75
N SER A 12 9.06 -5.73 28.63
CA SER A 12 8.93 -6.46 29.90
C SER A 12 7.79 -7.46 29.79
N ILE A 13 7.99 -8.69 30.27
CA ILE A 13 7.03 -9.79 30.14
C ILE A 13 6.81 -10.43 31.51
N ASP A 14 5.56 -10.46 31.97
CA ASP A 14 5.12 -11.29 33.09
C ASP A 14 4.98 -12.74 32.59
N ARG A 15 5.97 -13.58 32.94
CA ARG A 15 6.04 -14.97 32.47
C ARG A 15 4.99 -15.89 33.10
N ILE A 16 4.27 -15.42 34.12
CA ILE A 16 3.21 -16.18 34.80
C ILE A 16 1.85 -15.85 34.18
N LYS A 17 1.62 -14.57 33.84
CA LYS A 17 0.34 -14.11 33.28
C LYS A 17 0.33 -14.01 31.75
N GLY A 18 1.50 -13.94 31.11
CA GLY A 18 1.62 -13.64 29.69
C GLY A 18 1.33 -12.19 29.32
N GLU A 19 1.25 -11.30 30.31
CA GLU A 19 1.14 -9.85 30.12
C GLU A 19 2.51 -9.27 29.74
N TYR A 20 2.52 -8.20 28.94
CA TYR A 20 3.76 -7.54 28.53
C TYR A 20 3.57 -6.03 28.38
N SER A 21 4.66 -5.29 28.46
CA SER A 21 4.67 -3.84 28.24
C SER A 21 5.89 -3.40 27.45
N ILE A 22 5.72 -2.37 26.63
CA ILE A 22 6.78 -1.74 25.85
C ILE A 22 7.12 -0.42 26.50
N SER A 23 8.40 -0.25 26.81
CA SER A 23 8.94 0.98 27.37
C SER A 23 9.90 1.64 26.39
N VAL A 24 9.83 2.97 26.32
CA VAL A 24 10.80 3.83 25.61
C VAL A 24 11.44 4.73 26.65
N ASN A 25 12.77 4.79 26.70
CA ASN A 25 13.51 5.61 27.67
C ASN A 25 13.08 5.32 29.13
N ASN A 26 12.86 4.04 29.45
CA ASN A 26 12.32 3.53 30.72
C ASN A 26 10.89 3.96 31.08
N ASN A 27 10.19 4.67 30.22
CA ASN A 27 8.78 5.02 30.40
C ASN A 27 7.89 4.06 29.63
N ILE A 28 6.82 3.57 30.25
CA ILE A 28 5.87 2.68 29.57
C ILE A 28 5.14 3.46 28.49
N TRP A 29 5.13 2.93 27.26
CA TRP A 29 4.34 3.44 26.14
C TRP A 29 3.15 2.54 25.86
N LEU A 30 3.33 1.22 25.83
CA LEU A 30 2.25 0.30 25.51
C LEU A 30 2.12 -0.76 26.59
N ARG A 31 0.90 -1.02 27.05
CA ARG A 31 0.56 -2.18 27.87
C ARG A 31 -0.22 -3.18 27.03
N SER A 32 0.08 -4.46 27.18
CA SER A 32 -0.64 -5.51 26.48
C SER A 32 -2.12 -5.58 26.91
N SER A 33 -2.93 -6.19 26.06
CA SER A 33 -4.24 -6.72 26.44
C SER A 33 -4.25 -8.25 26.31
N SER A 34 -5.41 -8.87 26.20
CA SER A 34 -5.55 -10.32 26.10
C SER A 34 -5.01 -10.88 24.79
N THR A 35 -4.47 -12.10 24.86
CA THR A 35 -4.30 -12.99 23.69
C THR A 35 -5.61 -13.76 23.49
N ALA A 36 -6.09 -13.86 22.25
CA ALA A 36 -7.35 -14.54 21.97
C ALA A 36 -7.41 -15.20 20.59
N LEU A 37 -8.30 -16.18 20.44
CA LEU A 37 -8.54 -16.94 19.20
C LEU A 37 -10.04 -17.21 19.05
N TYR A 38 -10.56 -17.08 17.83
CA TYR A 38 -11.92 -17.46 17.47
C TYR A 38 -11.94 -18.75 16.66
N VAL A 39 -12.41 -19.83 17.29
CA VAL A 39 -12.46 -21.20 16.73
C VAL A 39 -13.68 -21.93 17.29
N ASP A 40 -14.26 -22.85 16.51
CA ASP A 40 -15.48 -23.59 16.88
C ASP A 40 -16.63 -22.64 17.30
N ASP A 41 -16.77 -21.54 16.56
CA ASP A 41 -17.81 -20.52 16.75
C ASP A 41 -17.77 -19.78 18.11
N ARG A 42 -16.66 -19.88 18.85
CA ARG A 42 -16.48 -19.20 20.14
C ARG A 42 -15.08 -18.59 20.31
N TRP A 43 -15.01 -17.60 21.19
CA TRP A 43 -13.75 -17.00 21.62
C TRP A 43 -13.09 -17.83 22.72
N TYR A 44 -11.77 -17.96 22.60
CA TYR A 44 -10.88 -18.43 23.64
C TYR A 44 -9.91 -17.32 23.98
N SER A 45 -9.78 -16.96 25.25
CA SER A 45 -9.01 -15.79 25.69
C SER A 45 -8.14 -16.10 26.89
N SER A 46 -7.01 -15.40 26.98
CA SER A 46 -6.19 -15.39 28.19
C SER A 46 -6.90 -14.68 29.36
N ASN A 47 -7.91 -13.83 29.08
CA ASN A 47 -8.61 -13.05 30.10
C ASN A 47 -9.63 -13.88 30.91
N ASP A 48 -10.29 -14.84 30.26
CA ASP A 48 -11.30 -15.73 30.88
C ASP A 48 -10.74 -17.13 31.20
N SER A 49 -9.44 -17.32 31.02
CA SER A 49 -8.71 -18.58 31.24
C SER A 49 -9.13 -19.75 30.33
N SER A 50 -9.92 -19.50 29.27
CA SER A 50 -10.23 -20.53 28.27
C SER A 50 -9.05 -20.81 27.33
N LEU A 51 -8.11 -19.86 27.19
CA LEU A 51 -6.81 -20.03 26.57
C LEU A 51 -5.71 -19.91 27.63
N LEU A 52 -5.36 -21.05 28.25
CA LEU A 52 -4.49 -21.08 29.43
C LEU A 52 -3.01 -21.03 29.03
N LEU A 53 -2.24 -20.08 29.58
CA LEU A 53 -0.78 -20.10 29.52
C LEU A 53 -0.26 -21.26 30.36
N ILE A 54 0.43 -22.22 29.74
CA ILE A 54 0.92 -23.44 30.39
C ILE A 54 2.45 -23.47 30.53
N ASP A 55 3.18 -22.71 29.73
CA ASP A 55 4.63 -22.67 29.78
C ASP A 55 5.17 -21.37 29.16
N THR A 56 6.36 -20.97 29.59
CA THR A 56 7.10 -19.82 29.06
C THR A 56 8.56 -20.19 28.84
N LEU A 57 8.99 -20.16 27.58
CA LEU A 57 10.36 -20.49 27.18
C LEU A 57 11.12 -19.22 26.75
N VAL A 58 12.44 -19.24 26.92
CA VAL A 58 13.31 -18.13 26.49
C VAL A 58 14.40 -18.67 25.58
N PHE A 59 14.60 -17.97 24.47
CA PHE A 59 15.59 -18.30 23.46
C PHE A 59 16.45 -17.07 23.19
N GLN A 60 17.65 -17.34 22.70
CA GLN A 60 18.52 -16.35 22.10
C GLN A 60 19.02 -16.90 20.77
N GLY A 61 19.30 -16.03 19.83
CA GLY A 61 19.85 -16.42 18.55
C GLY A 61 20.44 -15.24 17.81
N ASP A 62 20.86 -15.50 16.59
CA ASP A 62 21.41 -14.53 15.68
C ASP A 62 20.74 -14.72 14.31
N ASP A 63 20.42 -13.62 13.67
CA ASP A 63 19.86 -13.58 12.32
C ASP A 63 20.88 -12.90 11.39
N PRO A 64 21.18 -13.45 10.20
CA PRO A 64 22.15 -12.87 9.29
C PRO A 64 21.85 -11.42 8.89
N ASP A 65 20.55 -11.06 8.85
CA ASP A 65 20.11 -9.73 8.46
C ASP A 65 19.89 -8.81 9.64
N PHE A 66 19.37 -9.32 10.76
CA PHE A 66 18.97 -8.46 11.87
C PHE A 66 19.81 -8.61 13.14
N GLY A 67 20.83 -9.46 13.09
CA GLY A 67 21.77 -9.71 14.17
C GLY A 67 21.15 -10.44 15.35
N ASN A 68 21.77 -10.26 16.52
CA ASN A 68 21.40 -11.01 17.72
C ASN A 68 19.99 -10.64 18.22
N TRP A 69 19.28 -11.61 18.75
CA TRP A 69 17.94 -11.43 19.32
C TRP A 69 17.72 -12.29 20.56
N ASN A 70 16.81 -11.81 21.40
CA ASN A 70 16.25 -12.55 22.53
C ASN A 70 14.75 -12.74 22.30
N GLU A 71 14.23 -13.95 22.49
CA GLU A 71 12.82 -14.27 22.28
C GLU A 71 12.23 -14.93 23.52
N THR A 72 11.05 -14.48 23.93
CA THR A 72 10.21 -15.18 24.90
C THR A 72 9.03 -15.81 24.16
N GLN A 73 8.83 -17.10 24.34
CA GLN A 73 7.71 -17.87 23.80
C GLN A 73 6.72 -18.17 24.92
N LEU A 74 5.49 -17.69 24.76
CA LEU A 74 4.35 -17.97 25.63
C LEU A 74 3.54 -19.11 25.00
N ILE A 75 3.42 -20.24 25.70
CA ILE A 75 2.75 -21.44 25.20
C ILE A 75 1.36 -21.54 25.82
N TYR A 76 0.34 -21.40 24.99
CA TYR A 76 -1.06 -21.48 25.38
C TYR A 76 -1.67 -22.82 25.01
N LYS A 77 -2.40 -23.43 25.95
CA LYS A 77 -3.20 -24.63 25.74
C LYS A 77 -4.58 -24.24 25.21
N LEU A 78 -4.89 -24.69 24.01
CA LEU A 78 -6.21 -24.56 23.39
C LEU A 78 -6.93 -25.92 23.44
N ASN A 79 -8.09 -25.97 24.08
CA ASN A 79 -8.96 -27.15 24.13
C ASN A 79 -10.23 -26.90 23.32
N HIS A 80 -10.25 -27.39 22.08
CA HIS A 80 -11.30 -27.10 21.10
C HIS A 80 -11.66 -28.38 20.34
N GLY A 81 -12.93 -28.56 19.97
CA GLY A 81 -13.41 -29.76 19.28
C GLY A 81 -13.07 -31.11 19.95
N GLY A 82 -12.93 -31.14 21.28
CA GLY A 82 -12.49 -32.33 22.03
C GLY A 82 -11.01 -32.68 21.86
N THR A 83 -10.23 -31.80 21.23
CA THR A 83 -8.79 -31.94 20.97
C THR A 83 -8.01 -30.88 21.74
N VAL A 84 -6.84 -31.28 22.25
CA VAL A 84 -5.89 -30.35 22.87
C VAL A 84 -4.78 -30.05 21.87
N THR A 85 -4.56 -28.77 21.59
CA THR A 85 -3.41 -28.27 20.80
C THR A 85 -2.74 -27.13 21.54
N ASN A 86 -1.48 -26.87 21.21
CA ASN A 86 -0.73 -25.74 21.74
C ASN A 86 -0.61 -24.65 20.67
N VAL A 87 -0.87 -23.42 21.08
CA VAL A 87 -0.64 -22.19 20.32
C VAL A 87 0.52 -21.46 20.98
N SER A 88 1.44 -20.91 20.22
CA SER A 88 2.58 -20.19 20.80
C SER A 88 2.68 -18.76 20.30
N ALA A 89 2.81 -17.84 21.25
CA ALA A 89 3.00 -16.42 21.00
C ALA A 89 4.45 -16.05 21.31
N HIS A 90 5.16 -15.48 20.34
CA HIS A 90 6.58 -15.20 20.40
C HIS A 90 6.80 -13.69 20.44
N ILE A 91 7.54 -13.22 21.44
CA ILE A 91 7.97 -11.83 21.57
C ILE A 91 9.49 -11.81 21.43
N ARG A 92 9.97 -11.31 20.30
CA ARG A 92 11.40 -11.24 19.99
C ARG A 92 11.88 -9.80 20.01
N GLN A 93 12.83 -9.49 20.88
CA GLN A 93 13.56 -8.23 20.90
C GLN A 93 14.88 -8.37 20.13
N TRP A 94 15.09 -7.49 19.17
CA TRP A 94 16.28 -7.44 18.35
C TRP A 94 17.33 -6.53 19.00
N ASN A 95 18.59 -6.96 19.03
CA ASN A 95 19.67 -6.21 19.67
C ASN A 95 20.42 -5.29 18.69
N SER A 96 20.36 -5.58 17.39
CA SER A 96 21.07 -4.82 16.35
C SER A 96 20.17 -3.90 15.53
N ILE A 97 18.86 -3.98 15.71
CA ILE A 97 17.87 -3.04 15.19
C ILE A 97 16.91 -2.64 16.30
N SER A 98 16.42 -1.40 16.28
CA SER A 98 15.47 -0.87 17.27
C SER A 98 14.06 -1.44 17.03
N SER A 99 13.88 -2.74 17.23
CA SER A 99 12.62 -3.41 16.89
C SER A 99 12.28 -4.56 17.81
N ILE A 100 10.98 -4.82 17.90
CA ILE A 100 10.39 -5.97 18.58
C ILE A 100 9.40 -6.60 17.62
N THR A 101 9.48 -7.91 17.44
CA THR A 101 8.56 -8.66 16.58
C THR A 101 7.67 -9.58 17.41
N PHE A 102 6.39 -9.62 17.08
CA PHE A 102 5.38 -10.41 17.73
C PHE A 102 4.83 -11.41 16.73
N ARG A 103 5.06 -12.71 16.96
CA ARG A 103 4.59 -13.78 16.08
C ARG A 103 3.64 -14.70 16.82
N LEU A 104 2.49 -14.98 16.22
CA LEU A 104 1.58 -16.02 16.69
C LEU A 104 1.69 -17.24 15.78
N ASN A 105 1.93 -18.42 16.35
CA ASN A 105 1.84 -19.70 15.65
C ASN A 105 0.63 -20.47 16.18
N ILE A 106 -0.32 -20.78 15.30
CA ILE A 106 -1.59 -21.40 15.70
C ILE A 106 -1.49 -22.91 16.00
N GLY A 107 -0.31 -23.49 15.87
CA GLY A 107 -0.05 -24.88 16.22
C GLY A 107 -0.46 -25.88 15.13
N THR A 108 -0.53 -27.16 15.49
CA THR A 108 -0.55 -28.27 14.53
C THR A 108 -1.93 -28.63 13.97
N LYS A 109 -2.95 -27.81 14.22
CA LYS A 109 -4.35 -28.08 13.84
C LYS A 109 -4.95 -26.89 13.13
N ASP A 110 -5.81 -27.19 12.16
CA ASP A 110 -6.60 -26.17 11.47
C ASP A 110 -7.59 -25.52 12.45
N LEU A 111 -7.74 -24.19 12.34
CA LEU A 111 -8.76 -23.45 13.07
C LEU A 111 -9.92 -23.10 12.14
N THR A 112 -11.05 -23.77 12.33
CA THR A 112 -12.27 -23.60 11.54
C THR A 112 -13.41 -23.01 12.37
N ASN A 113 -14.36 -22.39 11.68
CA ASN A 113 -15.60 -21.84 12.24
C ASN A 113 -16.72 -21.95 11.19
N ASN A 114 -17.96 -22.13 11.62
CA ASN A 114 -19.15 -22.09 10.76
C ASN A 114 -19.74 -20.67 10.68
N ILE A 115 -19.61 -19.91 11.77
CA ILE A 115 -20.06 -18.52 11.88
C ILE A 115 -18.86 -17.63 11.59
N ASN A 116 -18.86 -16.94 10.45
CA ASN A 116 -17.78 -16.01 10.13
C ASN A 116 -17.89 -14.73 10.95
N LEU A 117 -16.76 -14.23 11.44
CA LEU A 117 -16.68 -12.88 11.98
C LEU A 117 -16.76 -11.86 10.84
N ASN A 118 -17.05 -10.61 11.21
CA ASN A 118 -17.00 -9.51 10.24
C ASN A 118 -15.55 -9.34 9.73
N MET A 119 -15.39 -8.96 8.46
CA MET A 119 -14.08 -8.66 7.86
C MET A 119 -13.31 -7.52 8.57
N ASP A 120 -14.03 -6.67 9.33
CA ASP A 120 -13.45 -5.58 10.12
C ASP A 120 -12.95 -6.04 11.50
N GLN A 121 -13.17 -7.31 11.86
CA GLN A 121 -12.65 -7.93 13.07
C GLN A 121 -11.40 -8.78 12.74
N VAL A 122 -10.72 -9.25 13.77
CA VAL A 122 -9.68 -10.28 13.65
C VAL A 122 -10.15 -11.59 14.30
N ARG A 123 -9.69 -12.74 13.78
CA ARG A 123 -9.92 -14.09 14.35
C ARG A 123 -8.87 -14.50 15.36
N THR A 124 -7.70 -13.90 15.29
CA THR A 124 -6.60 -14.13 16.22
C THR A 124 -6.16 -12.80 16.77
N VAL A 125 -5.80 -12.74 18.05
CA VAL A 125 -5.41 -11.52 18.73
C VAL A 125 -4.06 -11.77 19.38
N PHE A 126 -2.98 -11.41 18.70
CA PHE A 126 -1.63 -11.29 19.26
C PHE A 126 -0.68 -10.59 18.26
N PRO A 127 -0.04 -9.47 18.62
CA PRO A 127 -0.15 -8.79 19.90
C PRO A 127 -1.47 -8.02 20.02
N SER A 128 -1.78 -7.58 21.23
CA SER A 128 -2.82 -6.56 21.48
C SER A 128 -2.29 -5.51 22.45
N PHE A 129 -2.75 -4.27 22.30
CA PHE A 129 -2.31 -3.14 23.11
C PHE A 129 -3.48 -2.29 23.56
N LYS A 130 -3.41 -1.78 24.80
CA LYS A 130 -4.37 -0.79 25.30
C LYS A 130 -4.12 0.56 24.65
N ILE A 131 -5.18 1.17 24.16
CA ILE A 131 -5.27 2.58 23.80
C ILE A 131 -5.64 3.31 25.09
N GLU A 132 -4.65 3.91 25.74
CA GLU A 132 -4.81 4.54 27.04
C GLU A 132 -3.77 5.64 27.22
N GLN A 133 -4.09 6.62 28.08
CA GLN A 133 -3.08 7.46 28.69
C GLN A 133 -2.44 6.68 29.84
N ILE A 134 -1.12 6.59 29.85
CA ILE A 134 -0.36 5.87 30.87
C ILE A 134 -0.44 6.59 32.22
N ASP A 135 -0.38 7.93 32.19
CA ASP A 135 -0.59 8.84 33.30
C ASP A 135 -1.05 10.23 32.81
N THR A 136 -1.19 11.21 33.71
CA THR A 136 -1.68 12.56 33.40
C THR A 136 -0.75 13.39 32.51
N ASN A 137 0.51 12.98 32.36
CA ASN A 137 1.53 13.63 31.53
C ASN A 137 1.78 12.85 30.23
N ASP A 138 0.94 11.87 29.89
CA ASP A 138 1.01 11.15 28.63
C ASP A 138 0.45 11.99 27.47
N TYR A 139 1.37 12.61 26.74
CA TYR A 139 1.11 13.43 25.55
C TYR A 139 1.60 12.73 24.29
N ARG A 140 1.04 11.56 23.99
CA ARG A 140 1.30 10.86 22.72
C ARG A 140 0.23 11.15 21.69
N GLY A 141 0.69 11.46 20.48
CA GLY A 141 -0.12 11.56 19.28
C GLY A 141 -0.02 10.27 18.48
N TYR A 142 -0.93 10.12 17.53
CA TYR A 142 -0.83 9.10 16.50
C TYR A 142 -1.28 9.64 15.15
N PHE A 143 -0.84 8.98 14.09
CA PHE A 143 -1.53 9.00 12.79
C PHE A 143 -1.50 7.60 12.17
N THR A 144 -2.41 7.37 11.21
CA THR A 144 -2.55 6.07 10.53
C THR A 144 -2.61 6.21 9.02
N PHE A 145 -2.16 5.17 8.32
CA PHE A 145 -2.39 5.00 6.88
C PHE A 145 -3.63 4.13 6.70
N GLU A 146 -4.70 4.67 6.12
CA GLU A 146 -5.97 3.95 6.01
C GLU A 146 -6.72 4.27 4.72
N GLY A 147 -7.45 3.29 4.21
CA GLY A 147 -8.23 3.45 2.98
C GLY A 147 -7.41 3.21 1.72
N VAL A 148 -7.94 3.66 0.59
CA VAL A 148 -7.34 3.42 -0.73
C VAL A 148 -6.14 4.35 -0.98
N MET A 149 -5.50 4.18 -2.15
CA MET A 149 -4.36 5.00 -2.58
C MET A 149 -3.21 4.97 -1.57
N MET A 150 -2.82 3.76 -1.17
CA MET A 150 -1.79 3.48 -0.16
C MET A 150 -2.12 4.01 1.25
N GLY A 151 -3.40 4.26 1.53
CA GLY A 151 -3.86 4.76 2.81
C GLY A 151 -4.02 6.28 2.86
N TYR A 152 -4.25 6.94 1.73
CA TYR A 152 -4.45 8.38 1.63
C TYR A 152 -5.89 8.80 1.97
N ASP A 153 -6.91 8.09 1.48
CA ASP A 153 -8.30 8.58 1.52
C ASP A 153 -8.89 8.63 2.94
N GLU A 154 -8.42 7.80 3.87
CA GLU A 154 -8.98 7.67 5.22
C GLU A 154 -7.92 7.84 6.32
N MET A 155 -6.73 8.34 5.99
CA MET A 155 -5.72 8.67 6.98
C MET A 155 -6.26 9.69 7.98
N HIS A 156 -5.95 9.47 9.26
CA HIS A 156 -6.35 10.39 10.32
C HIS A 156 -5.32 10.40 11.44
N ALA A 157 -5.43 11.39 12.30
CA ALA A 157 -4.52 11.62 13.41
C ALA A 157 -5.29 12.08 14.64
N GLY A 158 -4.69 11.88 15.81
CA GLY A 158 -5.28 12.31 17.06
C GLY A 158 -4.38 12.02 18.27
N ILE A 159 -4.95 12.24 19.45
CA ILE A 159 -4.30 11.91 20.72
C ILE A 159 -4.49 10.41 21.03
N TRP A 160 -3.45 9.73 21.49
CA TRP A 160 -3.52 8.34 21.94
C TRP A 160 -4.19 8.27 23.33
N LYS A 161 -5.50 8.00 23.36
CA LYS A 161 -6.28 7.89 24.60
C LYS A 161 -7.51 7.00 24.41
N SER A 162 -8.02 6.44 25.51
CA SER A 162 -9.06 5.40 25.49
C SER A 162 -10.40 5.81 24.88
N SER A 163 -10.70 7.10 24.80
CA SER A 163 -11.93 7.60 24.18
C SER A 163 -11.86 7.69 22.66
N ASN A 164 -10.67 7.56 22.07
CA ASN A 164 -10.46 7.80 20.65
C ASN A 164 -10.56 6.52 19.83
N THR A 165 -11.17 6.64 18.65
CA THR A 165 -11.06 5.65 17.58
C THR A 165 -9.77 5.97 16.83
N VAL A 166 -8.77 5.09 16.96
CA VAL A 166 -7.43 5.21 16.38
C VAL A 166 -7.36 4.59 15.00
N ILE A 167 -8.18 3.57 14.74
CA ILE A 167 -8.29 2.92 13.44
C ILE A 167 -9.74 2.66 13.07
N LYS A 168 -10.04 2.66 11.76
CA LYS A 168 -11.34 2.20 11.22
C LYS A 168 -11.54 0.69 11.35
N SER A 169 -10.44 -0.05 11.51
CA SER A 169 -10.35 -1.53 11.51
C SER A 169 -10.50 -2.18 10.14
N GLY A 170 -10.14 -3.46 10.06
CA GLY A 170 -10.34 -4.29 8.89
C GLY A 170 -9.27 -4.15 7.83
N MET A 171 -9.67 -4.37 6.57
CA MET A 171 -8.72 -4.52 5.48
C MET A 171 -8.06 -3.24 5.01
N GLU A 172 -8.69 -2.11 5.34
CA GLU A 172 -8.23 -0.79 4.97
C GLU A 172 -7.13 -0.27 5.91
N ALA A 173 -6.99 -0.88 7.09
CA ALA A 173 -6.03 -0.46 8.10
C ALA A 173 -4.59 -0.79 7.72
N GLY A 174 -3.71 0.20 7.82
CA GLY A 174 -2.26 0.10 7.60
C GLY A 174 -1.44 0.28 8.87
N PRO A 175 -0.15 0.62 8.73
CA PRO A 175 0.71 0.91 9.87
C PRO A 175 0.16 2.07 10.73
N VAL A 176 0.32 1.95 12.06
CA VAL A 176 -0.04 2.98 13.04
C VAL A 176 1.24 3.60 13.58
N VAL A 177 1.35 4.92 13.51
CA VAL A 177 2.53 5.67 13.99
C VAL A 177 2.16 6.40 15.26
N LEU A 178 2.84 6.10 16.38
CA LEU A 178 2.69 6.77 17.67
C LEU A 178 3.93 7.62 17.93
N PHE A 179 3.76 8.82 18.45
CA PHE A 179 4.88 9.74 18.65
C PHE A 179 4.64 10.69 19.82
N ASN A 180 5.73 11.25 20.34
CA ASN A 180 5.69 12.20 21.46
C ASN A 180 5.31 13.61 20.97
N LEU A 181 4.23 14.18 21.52
CA LEU A 181 3.77 15.54 21.20
C LEU A 181 4.52 16.63 21.96
N THR A 182 5.09 16.34 23.13
CA THR A 182 5.89 17.32 23.89
C THR A 182 7.10 17.84 23.11
N GLN A 183 7.54 17.07 22.11
CA GLN A 183 8.65 17.43 21.22
C GLN A 183 8.17 17.60 19.76
N HIS A 184 6.88 17.87 19.55
CA HIS A 184 6.27 18.09 18.24
C HIS A 184 6.65 17.01 17.20
N GLY A 185 6.68 15.74 17.60
CA GLY A 185 6.99 14.61 16.71
C GLY A 185 8.44 14.51 16.26
N GLN A 186 9.37 15.30 16.83
CA GLN A 186 10.77 15.36 16.36
C GLN A 186 11.71 14.29 16.97
N ASN A 187 11.25 13.51 17.95
CA ASN A 187 12.08 12.53 18.66
C ASN A 187 11.45 11.14 18.70
N ASP A 188 10.96 10.70 19.87
CA ASP A 188 10.50 9.33 20.09
C ASP A 188 9.27 8.99 19.23
N VAL A 189 9.41 7.95 18.40
CA VAL A 189 8.37 7.43 17.52
C VAL A 189 8.36 5.91 17.57
N ILE A 190 7.16 5.33 17.68
CA ILE A 190 6.88 3.90 17.51
C ILE A 190 6.04 3.69 16.26
N ILE A 191 6.39 2.70 15.44
CA ILE A 191 5.61 2.26 14.29
C ILE A 191 5.13 0.83 14.55
N LEU A 192 3.82 0.64 14.49
CA LEU A 192 3.14 -0.64 14.63
C LEU A 192 2.70 -1.10 13.22
N SER A 193 3.24 -2.21 12.73
CA SER A 193 2.97 -2.65 11.35
C SER A 193 2.93 -4.18 11.22
N PRO A 194 2.07 -4.75 10.35
CA PRO A 194 2.25 -6.11 9.87
C PRO A 194 3.67 -6.32 9.32
N PHE A 195 4.32 -7.41 9.72
CA PHE A 195 5.66 -7.77 9.28
C PHE A 195 5.65 -8.89 8.24
N ALA A 196 4.65 -9.77 8.24
CA ALA A 196 4.48 -10.85 7.26
C ALA A 196 2.99 -11.22 7.11
N GLN A 197 2.66 -11.99 6.06
CA GLN A 197 1.29 -12.45 5.76
C GLN A 197 0.31 -11.28 5.58
N PHE A 198 0.73 -10.29 4.79
CA PHE A 198 0.10 -8.98 4.70
C PHE A 198 -1.36 -9.04 4.25
N MET A 199 -1.67 -9.91 3.28
CA MET A 199 -3.00 -9.99 2.69
C MET A 199 -4.03 -10.66 3.59
N ALA A 200 -3.60 -11.55 4.49
CA ALA A 200 -4.47 -12.30 5.41
C ALA A 200 -4.66 -11.61 6.77
N THR A 201 -3.75 -10.71 7.12
CA THR A 201 -3.72 -10.05 8.43
C THR A 201 -4.52 -8.74 8.39
N SER A 202 -5.16 -8.37 9.50
CA SER A 202 -5.83 -7.08 9.70
C SER A 202 -5.52 -6.51 11.09
N LEU A 203 -5.81 -5.22 11.26
CA LEU A 203 -5.91 -4.58 12.57
C LEU A 203 -7.39 -4.39 12.91
N SER A 204 -7.73 -4.51 14.18
CA SER A 204 -9.06 -4.13 14.67
C SER A 204 -8.97 -3.39 16.00
N GLN A 205 -9.86 -2.43 16.19
CA GLN A 205 -10.04 -1.76 17.47
C GLN A 205 -11.34 -2.23 18.10
N GLN A 206 -11.23 -2.81 19.29
CA GLN A 206 -12.38 -3.17 20.12
C GLN A 206 -12.31 -2.36 21.41
N ASP A 207 -13.27 -1.46 21.61
CA ASP A 207 -13.25 -0.47 22.68
C ASP A 207 -11.93 0.31 22.67
N ASN A 208 -11.14 0.20 23.75
CA ASN A 208 -9.83 0.82 23.89
C ASN A 208 -8.69 -0.18 23.69
N ILE A 209 -8.87 -1.22 22.87
CA ILE A 209 -7.85 -2.23 22.59
C ILE A 209 -7.58 -2.27 21.09
N LEU A 210 -6.33 -2.01 20.72
CA LEU A 210 -5.80 -2.28 19.39
C LEU A 210 -5.40 -3.76 19.30
N GLN A 211 -5.93 -4.47 18.33
CA GLN A 211 -5.75 -5.90 18.12
C GLN A 211 -5.14 -6.16 16.74
N TYR A 212 -4.21 -7.12 16.67
CA TYR A 212 -3.60 -7.58 15.44
C TYR A 212 -3.82 -9.08 15.27
N GLY A 213 -4.13 -9.50 14.03
CA GLY A 213 -4.11 -10.90 13.64
C GLY A 213 -4.85 -11.19 12.33
N VAL A 214 -5.24 -12.44 12.11
CA VAL A 214 -5.90 -12.87 10.87
C VAL A 214 -7.27 -12.22 10.73
N MET A 215 -7.61 -11.74 9.54
CA MET A 215 -8.90 -11.12 9.22
C MET A 215 -10.10 -12.02 9.59
N GLY A 216 -11.13 -11.41 10.17
CA GLY A 216 -12.32 -12.04 10.75
C GLY A 216 -13.07 -12.99 9.81
N SER A 217 -13.15 -12.63 8.53
CA SER A 217 -13.92 -13.37 7.51
C SER A 217 -13.20 -14.59 6.91
N ILE A 218 -11.92 -14.80 7.23
CA ILE A 218 -11.17 -15.98 6.77
C ILE A 218 -11.83 -17.24 7.34
N LYS A 219 -12.11 -18.23 6.50
CA LYS A 219 -12.86 -19.44 6.90
C LYS A 219 -12.01 -20.46 7.65
N THR A 220 -10.80 -20.70 7.17
CA THR A 220 -9.88 -21.70 7.73
C THR A 220 -8.50 -21.09 7.90
N ILE A 221 -7.95 -21.20 9.11
CA ILE A 221 -6.53 -20.92 9.35
C ILE A 221 -5.81 -22.27 9.41
N PRO A 222 -4.92 -22.59 8.46
CA PRO A 222 -4.35 -23.92 8.32
C PRO A 222 -3.29 -24.21 9.39
N ALA A 223 -3.13 -25.48 9.75
CA ALA A 223 -2.11 -25.94 10.69
C ALA A 223 -0.72 -25.35 10.36
N ASN A 224 -0.01 -24.94 11.41
CA ASN A 224 1.31 -24.31 11.40
C ASN A 224 1.37 -22.92 10.75
N TYR A 225 0.20 -22.33 10.44
CA TYR A 225 0.14 -20.94 10.02
C TYR A 225 0.67 -20.01 11.12
N ASN A 226 1.40 -18.99 10.69
CA ASN A 226 1.91 -17.96 11.57
C ASN A 226 1.85 -16.61 10.87
N HIS A 227 1.58 -15.56 11.64
CA HIS A 227 1.67 -14.18 11.21
C HIS A 227 2.54 -13.40 12.20
N THR A 228 3.16 -12.34 11.72
CA THR A 228 4.12 -11.56 12.51
C THR A 228 3.85 -10.08 12.36
N MET A 229 3.81 -9.37 13.48
CA MET A 229 3.80 -7.91 13.56
C MET A 229 5.18 -7.40 13.98
N ILE A 230 5.56 -6.23 13.51
CA ILE A 230 6.75 -5.49 13.95
C ILE A 230 6.33 -4.22 14.70
N LEU A 231 7.02 -3.97 15.80
CA LEU A 231 7.10 -2.68 16.47
C LEU A 231 8.50 -2.14 16.20
N PHE A 232 8.59 -1.04 15.48
CA PHE A 232 9.84 -0.32 15.23
C PHE A 232 9.91 0.95 16.09
N TYR A 233 11.10 1.32 16.55
CA TYR A 233 11.34 2.55 17.31
C TYR A 233 12.45 3.40 16.68
N SER A 234 12.27 4.73 16.69
CA SER A 234 13.33 5.71 16.42
C SER A 234 13.23 6.89 17.39
N SER A 235 14.39 7.46 17.71
CA SER A 235 14.56 8.65 18.56
C SER A 235 14.67 9.96 17.76
N ASN A 236 14.53 9.92 16.43
CA ASN A 236 14.90 11.04 15.55
C ASN A 236 13.72 11.64 14.76
N GLY A 237 12.50 11.42 15.22
CA GLY A 237 11.29 12.00 14.65
C GLY A 237 10.63 11.17 13.55
N ILE A 238 9.45 11.61 13.13
CA ILE A 238 8.50 10.83 12.31
C ILE A 238 9.08 10.48 10.95
N ASN A 239 9.63 11.46 10.22
CA ASN A 239 10.20 11.24 8.89
C ASN A 239 11.37 10.22 8.92
N ASP A 240 12.28 10.35 9.89
CA ASP A 240 13.40 9.41 10.03
C ASP A 240 12.93 8.04 10.52
N ALA A 241 11.95 7.99 11.42
CA ALA A 241 11.36 6.74 11.90
C ALA A 241 10.79 5.90 10.75
N LEU A 242 9.95 6.49 9.87
CA LEU A 242 9.40 5.74 8.74
C LEU A 242 10.47 5.31 7.74
N ARG A 243 11.50 6.13 7.53
CA ARG A 243 12.64 5.77 6.68
C ARG A 243 13.43 4.58 7.24
N GLN A 244 13.75 4.60 8.53
CA GLN A 244 14.49 3.51 9.17
C GLN A 244 13.67 2.22 9.24
N TYR A 245 12.39 2.33 9.60
CA TYR A 245 11.42 1.25 9.49
C TYR A 245 11.41 0.66 8.08
N GLY A 246 11.32 1.52 7.06
CA GLY A 246 11.34 1.11 5.66
C GLY A 246 12.61 0.36 5.26
N ASN A 247 13.78 0.80 5.73
CA ASN A 247 15.04 0.10 5.48
C ASN A 247 15.04 -1.32 6.07
N ILE A 248 14.45 -1.51 7.25
CA ILE A 248 14.29 -2.84 7.87
C ILE A 248 13.34 -3.70 7.07
N MET A 249 12.17 -3.16 6.69
CA MET A 249 11.19 -3.88 5.88
C MET A 249 11.77 -4.31 4.53
N GLN A 250 12.42 -3.41 3.81
CA GLN A 250 13.03 -3.73 2.52
C GLN A 250 14.16 -4.75 2.64
N ARG A 251 14.95 -4.69 3.72
CA ARG A 251 15.99 -5.69 4.01
C ARG A 251 15.39 -7.06 4.30
N ALA A 252 14.31 -7.13 5.10
CA ALA A 252 13.66 -8.39 5.48
C ALA A 252 13.20 -9.21 4.26
N TYR A 253 12.85 -8.52 3.18
CA TYR A 253 12.32 -9.10 1.96
C TYR A 253 13.29 -9.08 0.78
N ASN A 254 14.57 -8.72 1.02
CA ASN A 254 15.60 -8.61 -0.01
C ASN A 254 15.12 -7.80 -1.23
N ARG A 255 14.41 -6.70 -0.97
CA ARG A 255 13.76 -5.93 -2.03
C ARG A 255 14.81 -5.31 -2.95
N ASP A 256 14.76 -5.68 -4.23
CA ASP A 256 15.65 -5.12 -5.24
C ASP A 256 15.22 -3.70 -5.63
N LYS A 257 16.04 -2.72 -5.25
CA LYS A 257 15.83 -1.30 -5.57
C LYS A 257 16.12 -0.97 -7.02
N GLN A 258 16.85 -1.82 -7.76
CA GLN A 258 17.26 -1.56 -9.13
C GLN A 258 16.07 -1.44 -10.07
N TYR A 259 14.97 -2.19 -9.85
CA TYR A 259 13.78 -2.04 -10.69
C TYR A 259 13.18 -0.64 -10.60
N ARG A 260 13.03 -0.07 -9.40
CA ARG A 260 12.55 1.31 -9.21
C ARG A 260 13.55 2.33 -9.78
N LEU A 261 14.84 2.15 -9.53
CA LEU A 261 15.88 3.08 -9.97
C LEU A 261 16.02 3.14 -11.49
N ASN A 262 15.76 2.02 -12.18
CA ASN A 262 15.89 1.92 -13.64
C ASN A 262 14.54 2.01 -14.37
N ASP A 263 13.43 2.26 -13.67
CA ASP A 263 12.11 2.36 -14.29
C ASP A 263 12.02 3.61 -15.17
N ILE A 264 11.70 3.41 -16.45
CA ILE A 264 11.54 4.50 -17.42
C ILE A 264 10.40 5.42 -17.00
N THR A 265 9.30 4.87 -16.49
CA THR A 265 8.11 5.66 -16.12
C THR A 265 8.34 6.57 -14.92
N ILE A 266 9.36 6.28 -14.13
CA ILE A 266 9.73 7.05 -12.93
C ILE A 266 10.81 8.07 -13.27
N ASN A 267 11.67 7.80 -14.26
CA ASN A 267 12.84 8.65 -14.57
C ASN A 267 12.61 9.63 -15.72
N TYR A 268 11.73 9.31 -16.66
CA TYR A 268 11.47 10.13 -17.83
C TYR A 268 10.03 10.65 -17.83
N LEU A 269 9.84 11.83 -18.42
CA LEU A 269 8.52 12.42 -18.61
C LEU A 269 7.60 11.44 -19.36
N GLY A 270 6.38 11.26 -18.85
CA GLY A 270 5.32 10.50 -19.51
C GLY A 270 4.20 11.41 -20.02
N TYR A 271 3.25 10.84 -20.74
CA TYR A 271 1.98 11.50 -21.06
C TYR A 271 0.81 10.58 -20.68
N TYR A 272 -0.12 11.05 -19.87
CA TYR A 272 -1.17 10.20 -19.27
C TYR A 272 -2.56 10.53 -19.81
N THR A 273 -3.41 9.51 -19.86
CA THR A 273 -4.81 9.61 -20.33
C THR A 273 -5.80 9.08 -19.30
N ASP A 274 -5.43 9.12 -18.02
CA ASP A 274 -6.19 8.60 -16.88
C ASP A 274 -7.12 9.65 -16.27
N GLY A 275 -7.79 9.28 -15.17
CA GLY A 275 -8.87 10.01 -14.52
C GLY A 275 -8.54 11.45 -14.10
N GLY A 276 -8.60 12.37 -15.04
CA GLY A 276 -8.42 13.81 -14.88
C GLY A 276 -7.79 14.43 -16.11
N ALA A 277 -7.14 13.62 -16.95
CA ALA A 277 -6.56 14.02 -18.23
C ALA A 277 -7.62 14.48 -19.24
N TYR A 278 -7.23 15.32 -20.19
CA TYR A 278 -8.08 15.79 -21.27
C TYR A 278 -8.64 14.64 -22.12
N TYR A 279 -7.83 13.63 -22.43
CA TYR A 279 -8.19 12.49 -23.27
C TYR A 279 -8.71 11.27 -22.48
N TYR A 280 -9.16 11.46 -21.23
CA TYR A 280 -9.84 10.39 -20.50
C TYR A 280 -11.29 10.26 -20.97
N TYR A 281 -11.62 9.14 -21.64
CA TYR A 281 -12.92 8.95 -22.30
C TYR A 281 -13.29 10.11 -23.25
N ASN A 282 -12.29 10.73 -23.88
CA ASN A 282 -12.40 11.86 -24.78
C ASN A 282 -11.36 11.78 -25.90
N THR A 283 -11.72 12.24 -27.10
CA THR A 283 -10.83 12.28 -28.27
C THR A 283 -10.78 13.68 -28.86
N GLU A 284 -9.83 13.92 -29.76
CA GLU A 284 -9.94 15.08 -30.65
C GLU A 284 -11.23 14.98 -31.48
N SER A 285 -11.83 16.13 -31.81
CA SER A 285 -13.06 16.18 -32.61
C SER A 285 -12.88 15.40 -33.90
N ASP A 286 -13.85 14.55 -34.19
CA ASP A 286 -13.93 13.74 -35.42
C ASP A 286 -12.80 12.69 -35.59
N LEU A 287 -11.98 12.46 -34.55
CA LEU A 287 -10.94 11.44 -34.53
C LEU A 287 -11.31 10.27 -33.61
N ASN A 288 -10.80 9.08 -33.95
CA ASN A 288 -10.73 7.97 -33.01
C ASN A 288 -9.51 8.11 -32.07
N TYR A 289 -9.33 7.17 -31.15
CA TYR A 289 -8.21 7.21 -30.20
C TYR A 289 -6.85 6.95 -30.85
N GLU A 290 -6.76 6.03 -31.81
CA GLU A 290 -5.51 5.81 -32.55
C GLU A 290 -5.01 7.11 -33.19
N GLU A 291 -5.89 7.81 -33.90
CA GLU A 291 -5.60 9.09 -34.55
C GLU A 291 -5.31 10.21 -33.53
N THR A 292 -6.03 10.21 -32.40
CA THR A 292 -5.82 11.17 -31.30
C THR A 292 -4.45 10.98 -30.66
N ILE A 293 -4.08 9.75 -30.29
CA ILE A 293 -2.79 9.45 -29.65
C ILE A 293 -1.63 9.69 -30.62
N LEU A 294 -1.78 9.36 -31.91
CA LEU A 294 -0.81 9.73 -32.94
C LEU A 294 -0.69 11.26 -33.08
N SER A 295 -1.79 11.99 -32.93
CA SER A 295 -1.78 13.46 -32.95
C SER A 295 -1.10 14.04 -31.71
N VAL A 296 -1.33 13.47 -30.53
CA VAL A 296 -0.61 13.81 -29.28
C VAL A 296 0.89 13.66 -29.50
N HIS A 297 1.33 12.49 -29.97
CA HIS A 297 2.74 12.21 -30.26
C HIS A 297 3.37 13.18 -31.27
N LYS A 298 2.65 13.53 -32.34
CA LYS A 298 3.18 14.39 -33.41
C LYS A 298 3.12 15.88 -33.10
N LYS A 299 2.13 16.34 -32.33
CA LYS A 299 1.83 17.77 -32.14
C LYS A 299 2.30 18.32 -30.80
N ILE A 300 2.36 17.50 -29.74
CA ILE A 300 2.90 17.93 -28.45
C ILE A 300 4.41 17.74 -28.47
N THR A 301 5.17 18.83 -28.47
CA THR A 301 6.65 18.78 -28.59
C THR A 301 7.37 18.50 -27.26
N LEU A 302 6.70 17.87 -26.30
CA LEU A 302 7.33 17.46 -25.04
C LEU A 302 8.17 16.21 -25.26
N PRO A 303 9.33 16.07 -24.60
CA PRO A 303 10.19 14.90 -24.73
C PRO A 303 9.70 13.75 -23.83
N PHE A 304 8.45 13.32 -23.97
CA PHE A 304 7.95 12.16 -23.23
C PHE A 304 8.43 10.85 -23.86
N HIS A 305 8.69 9.84 -23.03
CA HIS A 305 9.26 8.55 -23.46
C HIS A 305 8.22 7.44 -23.54
N TYR A 306 7.03 7.69 -22.98
CA TYR A 306 5.94 6.74 -22.96
C TYR A 306 4.59 7.46 -22.88
N ILE A 307 3.55 6.75 -23.32
CA ILE A 307 2.15 7.17 -23.19
C ILE A 307 1.40 6.14 -22.35
N GLN A 308 0.63 6.59 -21.36
CA GLN A 308 -0.26 5.73 -20.59
C GLN A 308 -1.63 5.65 -21.26
N LEU A 309 -2.13 4.42 -21.41
CA LEU A 309 -3.46 4.10 -21.92
C LEU A 309 -4.35 3.64 -20.76
N ASP A 310 -5.35 4.45 -20.41
CA ASP A 310 -6.23 4.17 -19.27
C ASP A 310 -7.37 3.18 -19.60
N SER A 311 -8.34 3.03 -18.72
CA SER A 311 -9.43 2.05 -18.76
C SER A 311 -10.33 2.06 -20.00
N TRP A 312 -10.13 2.96 -20.95
CA TRP A 312 -10.97 3.10 -22.15
C TRP A 312 -10.60 2.13 -23.29
N TRP A 313 -9.37 1.59 -23.37
CA TRP A 313 -8.89 0.89 -24.59
C TRP A 313 -9.28 -0.58 -24.78
N TYR A 314 -9.62 -1.31 -23.71
CA TYR A 314 -9.89 -2.75 -23.74
C TYR A 314 -11.37 -3.10 -23.52
N TYR A 315 -11.70 -4.39 -23.68
CA TYR A 315 -13.07 -4.89 -23.53
C TYR A 315 -13.46 -5.04 -22.06
N LYS A 316 -14.63 -4.49 -21.74
CA LYS A 316 -15.24 -4.61 -20.42
C LYS A 316 -16.37 -5.64 -20.47
N GLY A 317 -16.46 -6.48 -19.44
CA GLY A 317 -17.52 -7.46 -19.24
C GLY A 317 -18.49 -7.04 -18.14
N LEU A 318 -19.01 -8.04 -17.43
CA LEU A 318 -19.94 -7.84 -16.31
C LEU A 318 -19.40 -6.84 -15.27
N LYS A 319 -20.29 -5.98 -14.79
CA LYS A 319 -20.05 -4.86 -13.86
C LYS A 319 -18.94 -3.87 -14.27
N GLY A 320 -18.41 -3.97 -15.48
CA GLY A 320 -17.31 -3.12 -15.96
C GLY A 320 -15.91 -3.63 -15.60
N GLY A 321 -15.78 -4.90 -15.18
CA GLY A 321 -14.50 -5.60 -15.06
C GLY A 321 -13.92 -5.95 -16.43
N VAL A 322 -12.69 -6.45 -16.46
CA VAL A 322 -12.00 -6.80 -17.71
C VAL A 322 -12.49 -8.16 -18.21
N SER A 323 -13.11 -8.19 -19.39
CA SER A 323 -13.46 -9.44 -20.07
C SER A 323 -12.32 -9.92 -20.98
N GLN A 324 -11.69 -8.98 -21.69
CA GLN A 324 -10.54 -9.23 -22.55
C GLN A 324 -9.62 -8.01 -22.55
N TRP A 325 -8.35 -8.20 -22.17
CA TRP A 325 -7.33 -7.15 -22.12
C TRP A 325 -6.62 -7.06 -23.49
N LYS A 326 -7.40 -6.65 -24.49
CA LYS A 326 -6.97 -6.49 -25.89
C LYS A 326 -7.58 -5.21 -26.46
N SER A 327 -6.85 -4.54 -27.34
CA SER A 327 -7.33 -3.33 -28.00
C SER A 327 -8.58 -3.59 -28.82
N ARG A 328 -9.54 -2.67 -28.68
CA ARG A 328 -10.78 -2.72 -29.45
C ARG A 328 -10.61 -2.08 -30.82
N PRO A 329 -11.15 -2.66 -31.91
CA PRO A 329 -11.00 -2.13 -33.27
C PRO A 329 -11.76 -0.83 -33.51
N ASP A 330 -12.75 -0.49 -32.68
CA ASP A 330 -13.44 0.81 -32.77
C ASP A 330 -12.66 1.95 -32.09
N ILE A 331 -11.60 1.62 -31.33
CA ILE A 331 -10.70 2.58 -30.67
C ILE A 331 -9.35 2.61 -31.39
N PHE A 332 -8.81 1.42 -31.71
CA PHE A 332 -7.56 1.19 -32.43
C PHE A 332 -7.82 0.28 -33.64
N PRO A 333 -8.28 0.85 -34.78
CA PRO A 333 -8.61 0.09 -35.98
C PRO A 333 -7.46 -0.79 -36.49
N ASP A 334 -6.22 -0.29 -36.41
CA ASP A 334 -5.01 -1.01 -36.84
C ASP A 334 -4.33 -1.75 -35.67
N GLY A 335 -4.79 -1.52 -34.44
CA GLY A 335 -4.35 -2.18 -33.22
C GLY A 335 -3.06 -1.61 -32.62
N LEU A 336 -2.80 -1.95 -31.35
CA LEU A 336 -1.64 -1.41 -30.61
C LEU A 336 -0.27 -1.70 -31.23
N PRO A 337 -0.01 -2.85 -31.88
CA PRO A 337 1.26 -3.04 -32.59
C PRO A 337 1.48 -1.99 -33.69
N SER A 338 0.44 -1.65 -34.45
CA SER A 338 0.55 -0.61 -35.46
C SER A 338 0.76 0.76 -34.83
N LEU A 339 0.01 1.09 -33.76
CA LEU A 339 0.19 2.35 -33.03
C LEU A 339 1.63 2.50 -32.55
N TYR A 340 2.18 1.47 -31.90
CA TYR A 340 3.55 1.45 -31.38
C TYR A 340 4.58 1.74 -32.47
N HIS A 341 4.46 1.10 -33.64
CA HIS A 341 5.35 1.36 -34.78
C HIS A 341 5.18 2.77 -35.38
N GLN A 342 3.95 3.28 -35.45
CA GLN A 342 3.67 4.61 -36.00
C GLN A 342 4.10 5.76 -35.06
N MET A 343 4.34 5.48 -33.78
CA MET A 343 4.90 6.42 -32.80
C MET A 343 6.41 6.24 -32.61
N ASP A 344 7.12 5.77 -33.64
CA ASP A 344 8.57 5.54 -33.60
C ASP A 344 9.02 4.69 -32.38
N ASN A 345 8.18 3.71 -32.00
CA ASN A 345 8.39 2.80 -30.89
C ASN A 345 8.43 3.48 -29.50
N ILE A 346 7.72 4.60 -29.33
CA ILE A 346 7.42 5.16 -28.00
C ILE A 346 6.69 4.11 -27.16
N SER A 347 7.20 3.87 -25.95
CA SER A 347 6.71 2.80 -25.08
C SER A 347 5.32 3.08 -24.54
N LEU A 348 4.63 2.02 -24.12
CA LEU A 348 3.29 2.12 -23.57
C LEU A 348 3.26 1.69 -22.10
N ALA A 349 2.50 2.45 -21.31
CA ALA A 349 2.03 2.07 -19.99
C ALA A 349 0.53 1.78 -20.10
N ALA A 350 0.01 0.74 -19.44
CA ALA A 350 -1.39 0.38 -19.65
C ALA A 350 -2.10 -0.05 -18.37
N HIS A 351 -3.30 0.48 -18.22
CA HIS A 351 -4.20 0.24 -17.11
C HIS A 351 -4.97 -1.10 -17.23
N ASN A 352 -5.27 -1.71 -16.09
CA ASN A 352 -6.19 -2.83 -15.93
C ASN A 352 -7.08 -2.66 -14.67
N ARG A 353 -8.34 -3.16 -14.71
CA ARG A 353 -9.26 -3.20 -13.55
C ARG A 353 -9.20 -4.55 -12.83
N TYR A 354 -10.24 -4.84 -12.06
CA TYR A 354 -10.62 -6.19 -11.64
C TYR A 354 -11.10 -7.03 -12.84
N TRP A 355 -11.02 -8.36 -12.74
CA TRP A 355 -11.42 -9.29 -13.80
C TRP A 355 -12.93 -9.60 -13.73
N ALA A 356 -13.59 -9.54 -14.89
CA ALA A 356 -15.03 -9.83 -14.96
C ALA A 356 -15.29 -11.34 -14.88
N LEU A 357 -16.49 -11.73 -14.41
CA LEU A 357 -16.90 -13.14 -14.37
C LEU A 357 -16.87 -13.80 -15.77
N ASP A 358 -17.25 -13.04 -16.79
CA ASP A 358 -17.32 -13.45 -18.20
C ASP A 358 -16.01 -13.22 -18.97
N THR A 359 -14.87 -13.30 -18.28
CA THR A 359 -13.58 -13.15 -18.93
C THR A 359 -13.26 -14.33 -19.85
N VAL A 360 -12.87 -14.03 -21.09
CA VAL A 360 -12.52 -15.03 -22.11
C VAL A 360 -11.27 -15.84 -21.75
N TYR A 361 -10.45 -15.33 -20.83
CA TYR A 361 -9.23 -16.03 -20.39
C TYR A 361 -9.55 -17.28 -19.57
N SER A 362 -10.74 -17.37 -18.98
CA SER A 362 -11.16 -18.55 -18.22
C SER A 362 -11.35 -19.81 -19.07
N ASP A 363 -11.44 -19.67 -20.40
CA ASP A 363 -11.47 -20.81 -21.32
C ASP A 363 -10.11 -21.54 -21.43
N LYS A 364 -9.01 -20.84 -21.14
CA LYS A 364 -7.62 -21.35 -21.27
C LYS A 364 -6.91 -21.49 -19.92
N TYR A 365 -7.20 -20.62 -18.96
CA TYR A 365 -6.48 -20.51 -17.70
C TYR A 365 -7.42 -20.71 -16.51
N ASN A 366 -6.85 -21.00 -15.35
CA ASN A 366 -7.60 -21.24 -14.14
C ASN A 366 -8.00 -19.93 -13.48
N PHE A 367 -9.30 -19.81 -13.22
CA PHE A 367 -9.89 -18.67 -12.52
C PHE A 367 -10.72 -19.16 -11.34
N VAL A 368 -10.69 -18.38 -10.25
CA VAL A 368 -11.69 -18.46 -9.19
C VAL A 368 -12.80 -17.47 -9.52
N PHE A 369 -14.04 -17.89 -9.27
CA PHE A 369 -15.23 -17.11 -9.62
C PHE A 369 -16.00 -16.68 -8.38
N ASP A 370 -16.53 -15.46 -8.44
CA ASP A 370 -17.51 -14.93 -7.50
C ASP A 370 -18.77 -14.58 -8.28
N ASN A 371 -19.71 -15.53 -8.35
CA ASN A 371 -20.97 -15.37 -9.06
C ASN A 371 -21.89 -14.32 -8.42
N ILE A 372 -21.69 -13.97 -7.15
CA ILE A 372 -22.53 -12.99 -6.43
C ILE A 372 -22.15 -11.58 -6.85
N ASN A 373 -20.85 -11.31 -6.90
CA ASN A 373 -20.33 -9.99 -7.28
C ASN A 373 -19.97 -9.88 -8.77
N GLU A 374 -20.18 -10.96 -9.53
CA GLU A 374 -19.88 -11.05 -10.97
C GLU A 374 -18.42 -10.72 -11.30
N MET A 375 -17.50 -11.24 -10.48
CA MET A 375 -16.06 -11.05 -10.60
C MET A 375 -15.34 -12.39 -10.74
N SER A 376 -14.13 -12.36 -11.28
CA SER A 376 -13.22 -13.50 -11.31
C SER A 376 -11.81 -13.08 -10.88
N LEU A 377 -10.93 -14.06 -10.65
CA LEU A 377 -9.53 -13.81 -10.37
C LEU A 377 -8.67 -14.95 -10.92
N PRO A 378 -7.61 -14.67 -11.69
CA PRO A 378 -6.68 -15.71 -12.14
C PRO A 378 -5.91 -16.29 -10.93
N ILE A 379 -5.72 -17.61 -10.89
CA ILE A 379 -5.02 -18.29 -9.78
C ILE A 379 -3.78 -19.07 -10.21
N GLY A 380 -2.82 -19.14 -9.28
CA GLY A 380 -1.45 -19.56 -9.55
C GLY A 380 -1.24 -21.07 -9.68
N ASN A 381 -1.01 -21.49 -10.93
CA ASN A 381 0.02 -22.46 -11.39
C ASN A 381 0.06 -22.58 -12.93
N ASP A 382 -0.70 -21.77 -13.66
CA ASP A 382 -0.66 -21.68 -15.11
C ASP A 382 0.21 -20.51 -15.61
N SER A 383 0.30 -20.35 -16.93
CA SER A 383 1.08 -19.30 -17.58
C SER A 383 0.33 -17.97 -17.74
N PHE A 384 -0.84 -17.74 -17.12
CA PHE A 384 -1.71 -16.59 -17.43
C PHE A 384 -0.96 -15.24 -17.45
N TRP A 385 -0.36 -14.86 -16.32
CA TRP A 385 0.33 -13.57 -16.19
C TRP A 385 1.58 -13.48 -17.07
N ILE A 386 2.28 -14.60 -17.27
CA ILE A 386 3.46 -14.67 -18.13
C ILE A 386 3.05 -14.43 -19.58
N ASP A 387 2.04 -15.15 -20.06
CA ASP A 387 1.54 -15.08 -21.42
C ASP A 387 0.96 -13.69 -21.70
N LEU A 388 0.12 -13.17 -20.80
CA LEU A 388 -0.53 -11.85 -20.94
C LEU A 388 0.50 -10.72 -21.06
N LEU A 389 1.46 -10.67 -20.13
CA LEU A 389 2.41 -9.55 -20.05
C LEU A 389 3.56 -9.69 -21.06
N SER A 390 3.99 -10.92 -21.38
CA SER A 390 5.02 -11.13 -22.40
C SER A 390 4.50 -10.82 -23.80
N ASP A 391 3.27 -11.24 -24.12
CA ASP A 391 2.60 -10.87 -25.38
C ASP A 391 2.51 -9.35 -25.52
N ALA A 392 2.09 -8.67 -24.44
CA ALA A 392 1.95 -7.23 -24.46
C ALA A 392 3.27 -6.48 -24.63
N SER A 393 4.31 -6.88 -23.89
CA SER A 393 5.63 -6.25 -23.99
C SER A 393 6.26 -6.46 -25.36
N GLN A 394 6.16 -7.68 -25.92
CA GLN A 394 6.81 -8.04 -27.18
C GLN A 394 6.09 -7.47 -28.41
N ASN A 395 4.76 -7.39 -28.39
CA ASN A 395 3.99 -7.06 -29.59
C ASN A 395 3.63 -5.58 -29.69
N TRP A 396 3.56 -4.85 -28.58
CA TRP A 396 3.16 -3.44 -28.61
C TRP A 396 3.89 -2.55 -27.59
N GLY A 397 5.05 -3.00 -27.11
CA GLY A 397 5.98 -2.13 -26.37
C GLY A 397 5.49 -1.74 -24.97
N LEU A 398 4.70 -2.60 -24.31
CA LEU A 398 4.34 -2.40 -22.91
C LEU A 398 5.61 -2.43 -22.03
N ILE A 399 5.77 -1.40 -21.21
CA ILE A 399 6.85 -1.29 -20.21
C ILE A 399 6.35 -1.25 -18.77
N MET A 400 5.08 -0.90 -18.56
CA MET A 400 4.48 -0.80 -17.23
C MET A 400 3.01 -1.24 -17.27
N TYR A 401 2.65 -2.14 -16.38
CA TYR A 401 1.28 -2.60 -16.16
C TYR A 401 0.69 -1.92 -14.92
N GLU A 402 -0.42 -1.21 -15.06
CA GLU A 402 -1.12 -0.58 -13.94
C GLU A 402 -2.26 -1.48 -13.47
N GLN A 403 -2.12 -2.01 -12.26
CA GLN A 403 -3.22 -2.70 -11.59
C GLN A 403 -4.02 -1.70 -10.77
N ASP A 404 -5.13 -1.23 -11.33
CA ASP A 404 -6.09 -0.38 -10.64
C ASP A 404 -7.24 -1.21 -10.05
N TRP A 405 -8.13 -0.55 -9.31
CA TRP A 405 -9.28 -1.14 -8.64
C TRP A 405 -8.87 -2.28 -7.69
N LEU A 406 -7.64 -2.26 -7.17
CA LEU A 406 -7.13 -3.23 -6.20
C LEU A 406 -8.06 -3.34 -4.99
N HIS A 407 -8.46 -2.20 -4.41
CA HIS A 407 -9.42 -2.18 -3.31
C HIS A 407 -10.74 -2.84 -3.67
N ALA A 408 -11.25 -2.64 -4.89
CA ALA A 408 -12.55 -3.13 -5.30
C ALA A 408 -12.50 -4.64 -5.55
N GLN A 409 -11.46 -5.15 -6.22
CA GLN A 409 -11.25 -6.60 -6.32
C GLN A 409 -11.14 -7.19 -4.92
N THR A 410 -10.30 -6.64 -4.03
CA THR A 410 -10.08 -7.21 -2.69
C THR A 410 -11.32 -7.16 -1.78
N SER A 411 -12.04 -6.03 -1.73
CA SER A 411 -13.20 -5.85 -0.83
C SER A 411 -14.47 -6.51 -1.34
N LYS A 412 -14.70 -6.54 -2.66
CA LYS A 412 -15.94 -7.08 -3.23
C LYS A 412 -15.83 -8.58 -3.54
N PHE A 413 -14.67 -9.05 -4.00
CA PHE A 413 -14.48 -10.45 -4.36
C PHE A 413 -14.41 -11.34 -3.10
N ILE A 414 -15.49 -12.07 -2.82
CA ILE A 414 -15.65 -12.91 -1.63
C ILE A 414 -14.48 -13.88 -1.41
N PRO A 415 -13.92 -14.55 -2.45
CA PRO A 415 -12.80 -15.47 -2.24
C PRO A 415 -11.58 -14.80 -1.60
N LEU A 416 -11.23 -13.56 -1.96
CA LEU A 416 -10.10 -12.84 -1.35
C LEU A 416 -10.34 -12.47 0.12
N ARG A 417 -11.59 -12.50 0.58
CA ARG A 417 -11.96 -12.23 1.97
C ARG A 417 -12.11 -13.49 2.81
N THR A 418 -12.07 -14.66 2.20
CA THR A 418 -12.40 -15.92 2.88
C THR A 418 -11.32 -16.99 2.75
N ASP A 419 -10.46 -16.89 1.74
CA ASP A 419 -9.26 -17.70 1.56
C ASP A 419 -8.03 -16.95 2.09
N ILE A 420 -7.24 -17.62 2.91
CA ILE A 420 -6.09 -17.02 3.60
C ILE A 420 -4.89 -16.76 2.68
N ASN A 421 -4.74 -17.52 1.60
CA ASN A 421 -3.55 -17.46 0.74
C ASN A 421 -3.82 -16.75 -0.60
N LEU A 422 -5.08 -16.67 -1.03
CA LEU A 422 -5.44 -16.25 -2.38
C LEU A 422 -4.90 -14.85 -2.75
N GLY A 423 -4.94 -13.90 -1.82
CA GLY A 423 -4.47 -12.53 -2.06
C GLY A 423 -2.97 -12.44 -2.32
N GLU A 424 -2.17 -13.12 -1.50
CA GLU A 424 -0.72 -13.21 -1.67
C GLU A 424 -0.38 -13.92 -3.00
N GLN A 425 -1.00 -15.08 -3.24
CA GLN A 425 -0.75 -15.88 -4.45
C GLN A 425 -1.05 -15.11 -5.74
N TRP A 426 -2.17 -14.37 -5.77
CA TRP A 426 -2.54 -13.55 -6.91
C TRP A 426 -1.49 -12.48 -7.22
N LEU A 427 -1.13 -11.68 -6.22
CA LEU A 427 -0.19 -10.56 -6.40
C LEU A 427 1.23 -11.07 -6.72
N MET A 428 1.67 -12.14 -6.06
CA MET A 428 2.96 -12.76 -6.34
C MET A 428 3.01 -13.37 -7.74
N SER A 429 1.92 -13.97 -8.23
CA SER A 429 1.86 -14.51 -9.58
C SER A 429 1.90 -13.41 -10.64
N MET A 430 1.22 -12.29 -10.41
CA MET A 430 1.29 -11.10 -11.28
C MET A 430 2.71 -10.53 -11.32
N GLY A 431 3.36 -10.43 -10.15
CA GLY A 431 4.76 -10.02 -10.02
C GLY A 431 5.74 -10.88 -10.82
N LYS A 432 5.59 -12.21 -10.75
CA LYS A 432 6.40 -13.17 -11.54
C LYS A 432 6.17 -13.01 -13.05
N GLY A 433 4.93 -12.73 -13.46
CA GLY A 433 4.61 -12.43 -14.85
C GLY A 433 5.34 -11.17 -15.35
N ALA A 434 5.29 -10.09 -14.57
CA ALA A 434 6.00 -8.85 -14.89
C ALA A 434 7.52 -9.03 -14.94
N GLU A 435 8.09 -9.80 -14.00
CA GLU A 435 9.51 -10.16 -14.03
C GLU A 435 9.89 -10.86 -15.33
N LYS A 436 9.10 -11.86 -15.74
CA LYS A 436 9.36 -12.65 -16.94
C LYS A 436 9.21 -11.84 -18.22
N ALA A 437 8.26 -10.90 -18.25
CA ALA A 437 8.03 -9.99 -19.36
C ALA A 437 9.04 -8.82 -19.40
N GLY A 438 9.80 -8.59 -18.33
CA GLY A 438 10.75 -7.49 -18.25
C GLY A 438 10.11 -6.11 -18.01
N ILE A 439 8.86 -6.07 -17.55
CA ILE A 439 8.10 -4.82 -17.31
C ILE A 439 8.00 -4.48 -15.81
N THR A 440 7.51 -3.29 -15.48
CA THR A 440 7.20 -2.88 -14.10
C THR A 440 5.69 -2.84 -13.84
N ILE A 441 5.31 -2.69 -12.57
CA ILE A 441 3.92 -2.62 -12.11
C ILE A 441 3.70 -1.30 -11.36
N GLN A 442 2.61 -0.62 -11.71
CA GLN A 442 2.02 0.46 -10.91
C GLN A 442 0.81 -0.07 -10.14
N TYR A 443 0.74 0.18 -8.84
CA TYR A 443 -0.49 -0.04 -8.08
C TYR A 443 -1.35 1.22 -8.05
N CYS A 444 -2.65 1.04 -8.30
CA CYS A 444 -3.64 2.08 -8.16
C CYS A 444 -4.83 1.59 -7.33
N SER A 445 -5.45 2.51 -6.60
CA SER A 445 -6.50 2.22 -5.63
C SER A 445 -6.13 1.12 -4.64
N SER A 446 -4.87 1.09 -4.19
CA SER A 446 -4.34 0.07 -3.29
C SER A 446 -4.65 0.41 -1.83
N TYR A 447 -5.11 -0.58 -1.04
CA TYR A 447 -4.99 -0.54 0.42
C TYR A 447 -3.53 -0.68 0.90
N PRO A 448 -3.20 -0.23 2.14
CA PRO A 448 -1.89 -0.42 2.76
C PRO A 448 -1.39 -1.88 2.77
N ARG A 449 -2.28 -2.88 2.85
CA ARG A 449 -1.88 -4.29 2.76
C ARG A 449 -1.24 -4.66 1.41
N HIS A 450 -1.73 -4.07 0.32
CA HIS A 450 -1.13 -4.29 -1.00
C HIS A 450 0.24 -3.60 -1.08
N ALA A 451 0.38 -2.42 -0.46
CA ALA A 451 1.65 -1.73 -0.31
C ALA A 451 2.69 -2.60 0.39
N LEU A 452 2.31 -3.20 1.52
CA LEU A 452 3.18 -4.09 2.29
C LEU A 452 3.50 -5.37 1.50
N GLN A 453 2.51 -5.98 0.82
CA GLN A 453 2.74 -7.15 -0.03
C GLN A 453 3.72 -6.87 -1.17
N ALA A 454 3.82 -5.63 -1.65
CA ALA A 454 4.78 -5.25 -2.67
C ALA A 454 6.24 -5.41 -2.21
N LEU A 455 6.54 -5.52 -0.91
CA LEU A 455 7.89 -5.86 -0.44
C LEU A 455 8.42 -7.16 -1.05
N GLU A 456 7.53 -8.12 -1.31
CA GLU A 456 7.84 -9.41 -1.96
C GLU A 456 7.76 -9.35 -3.50
N ILE A 457 7.39 -8.18 -4.05
CA ILE A 457 7.19 -7.97 -5.49
C ILE A 457 8.04 -6.76 -5.94
N PRO A 458 9.36 -6.93 -6.16
CA PRO A 458 10.26 -5.85 -6.56
C PRO A 458 9.85 -5.11 -7.85
N ARG A 459 9.08 -5.77 -8.72
CA ARG A 459 8.51 -5.17 -9.94
C ARG A 459 7.42 -4.15 -9.70
N VAL A 460 6.81 -4.09 -8.51
CA VAL A 460 5.94 -2.97 -8.13
C VAL A 460 6.83 -1.81 -7.78
N THR A 461 7.09 -0.93 -8.74
CA THR A 461 8.05 0.17 -8.61
C THR A 461 7.40 1.46 -8.14
N GLN A 462 6.09 1.59 -8.33
CA GLN A 462 5.32 2.81 -8.07
C GLN A 462 3.87 2.54 -7.68
N ALA A 463 3.25 3.50 -7.00
CA ALA A 463 1.84 3.46 -6.65
C ALA A 463 1.24 4.86 -6.53
N ARG A 464 -0.05 5.00 -6.86
CA ARG A 464 -0.80 6.25 -6.62
C ARG A 464 -0.93 6.51 -5.12
N VAL A 465 -0.59 7.72 -4.68
CA VAL A 465 -0.57 8.14 -3.27
C VAL A 465 -1.53 9.31 -2.96
N SER A 466 -2.53 9.48 -3.82
CA SER A 466 -3.59 10.48 -3.70
C SER A 466 -4.90 9.96 -4.28
N SER A 467 -5.99 10.70 -4.06
CA SER A 467 -7.23 10.55 -4.83
C SER A 467 -7.01 10.82 -6.34
N ASP A 468 -8.03 10.54 -7.17
CA ASP A 468 -8.01 10.89 -8.59
C ASP A 468 -7.92 12.41 -8.80
N TYR A 469 -7.15 12.86 -9.78
CA TYR A 469 -7.02 14.26 -10.18
C TYR A 469 -8.36 14.86 -10.60
N THR A 470 -9.27 14.04 -11.15
CA THR A 470 -10.66 14.43 -11.37
C THR A 470 -11.30 15.08 -10.14
N SER A 471 -11.05 14.54 -8.93
CA SER A 471 -11.58 15.08 -7.68
C SER A 471 -11.06 16.50 -7.40
N HIS A 472 -9.84 16.81 -7.83
CA HIS A 472 -9.22 18.12 -7.66
C HIS A 472 -9.84 19.17 -8.59
N ILE A 473 -9.86 18.88 -9.89
CA ILE A 473 -10.32 19.84 -10.90
C ILE A 473 -11.82 20.15 -10.77
N VAL A 474 -12.61 19.27 -10.15
CA VAL A 474 -14.04 19.54 -9.84
C VAL A 474 -14.26 20.08 -8.41
N HIS A 475 -13.22 20.59 -7.75
CA HIS A 475 -13.24 21.20 -6.42
C HIS A 475 -13.80 20.30 -5.31
N LYS A 476 -13.46 19.01 -5.33
CA LYS A 476 -13.87 18.03 -4.32
C LYS A 476 -12.74 17.50 -3.45
N GLY A 477 -11.48 17.79 -3.78
CA GLY A 477 -10.33 17.29 -3.02
C GLY A 477 -9.03 18.04 -3.31
N ASN A 478 -8.04 17.82 -2.45
CA ASN A 478 -6.69 18.38 -2.57
C ASN A 478 -5.71 17.28 -2.98
N GLN A 479 -5.94 16.64 -4.11
CA GLN A 479 -5.18 15.49 -4.62
C GLN A 479 -3.64 15.66 -4.51
N TRP A 480 -3.15 16.88 -4.63
CA TRP A 480 -1.75 17.27 -4.55
C TRP A 480 -1.08 17.02 -3.18
N ASN A 481 -1.82 16.93 -2.06
CA ASN A 481 -1.27 16.89 -0.69
C ASN A 481 -0.74 15.50 -0.26
N ILE A 482 0.22 14.98 -1.01
CA ILE A 482 0.73 13.59 -0.91
C ILE A 482 1.72 13.34 0.22
N GLY A 483 2.03 14.32 1.08
CA GLY A 483 3.22 14.29 1.93
C GLY A 483 3.22 13.24 3.04
N ILE A 484 2.06 12.78 3.52
CA ILE A 484 1.97 11.68 4.50
C ILE A 484 2.14 10.35 3.78
N THR A 485 1.30 10.07 2.79
CA THR A 485 1.28 8.79 2.06
C THR A 485 2.58 8.53 1.29
N SER A 486 3.26 9.58 0.83
CA SER A 486 4.60 9.47 0.22
C SER A 486 5.64 8.86 1.16
N MET A 487 5.49 9.06 2.48
CA MET A 487 6.38 8.45 3.47
C MET A 487 6.26 6.92 3.45
N LEU A 488 5.03 6.39 3.40
CA LEU A 488 4.80 4.94 3.37
C LEU A 488 5.30 4.34 2.06
N ALA A 489 5.01 4.98 0.92
CA ALA A 489 5.47 4.49 -0.38
C ALA A 489 7.02 4.39 -0.42
N ASP A 490 7.76 5.46 -0.07
CA ASP A 490 9.23 5.42 -0.08
C ASP A 490 9.80 4.45 0.97
N ALA A 491 9.19 4.37 2.16
CA ALA A 491 9.57 3.39 3.18
C ALA A 491 9.49 1.95 2.63
N LEU A 492 8.55 1.65 1.75
CA LEU A 492 8.40 0.33 1.12
C LEU A 492 9.16 0.20 -0.20
N GLY A 493 9.94 1.21 -0.59
CA GLY A 493 10.75 1.21 -1.82
C GLY A 493 9.90 1.34 -3.08
N ILE A 494 8.78 2.06 -2.99
CA ILE A 494 7.83 2.34 -4.06
C ILE A 494 7.88 3.84 -4.33
N ALA A 495 7.93 4.25 -5.59
CA ALA A 495 7.86 5.66 -5.94
C ALA A 495 6.41 6.19 -5.77
N PRO A 496 6.19 7.26 -4.99
CA PRO A 496 4.88 7.89 -4.88
C PRO A 496 4.48 8.55 -6.21
N PHE A 497 3.45 8.04 -6.87
CA PHE A 497 2.82 8.71 -8.01
C PHE A 497 1.77 9.67 -7.47
N LYS A 498 1.96 10.98 -7.73
CA LYS A 498 0.98 12.02 -7.40
C LYS A 498 -0.32 11.70 -8.11
N ASP A 499 -0.40 12.05 -9.39
CA ASP A 499 -1.42 11.67 -10.37
C ASP A 499 -1.10 12.48 -11.64
N VAL A 500 -1.89 12.31 -12.69
CA VAL A 500 -1.97 13.26 -13.80
C VAL A 500 -2.26 14.68 -13.34
N PHE A 501 -1.95 15.64 -14.20
CA PHE A 501 -2.32 17.04 -14.01
C PHE A 501 -2.46 17.79 -15.33
N TRP A 502 -3.12 18.94 -15.27
CA TRP A 502 -3.10 19.93 -16.36
C TRP A 502 -2.01 20.98 -16.09
N SER A 503 -1.22 21.28 -17.11
CA SER A 503 -0.27 22.38 -17.09
C SER A 503 -0.90 23.74 -17.38
N THR A 504 -2.18 23.78 -17.77
CA THR A 504 -2.98 25.02 -17.86
C THR A 504 -4.19 24.98 -16.96
N SER A 505 -4.72 26.16 -16.62
CA SER A 505 -5.88 26.23 -15.74
C SER A 505 -7.16 25.76 -16.40
N ASN A 506 -7.32 26.01 -17.69
CA ASN A 506 -8.55 25.72 -18.41
C ASN A 506 -8.24 24.86 -19.64
N GLU A 507 -8.98 23.76 -19.75
CA GLU A 507 -8.88 22.76 -20.80
C GLU A 507 -10.26 22.60 -21.47
N PRO A 508 -10.65 23.55 -22.33
CA PRO A 508 -11.96 23.57 -22.95
C PRO A 508 -12.16 22.39 -23.90
N GLY A 509 -13.36 21.81 -23.86
CA GLY A 509 -13.68 20.58 -24.60
C GLY A 509 -13.29 19.29 -23.87
N SER A 510 -12.77 19.38 -22.65
CA SER A 510 -12.60 18.20 -21.80
C SER A 510 -13.97 17.57 -21.46
N SER A 511 -13.96 16.27 -21.14
CA SER A 511 -15.16 15.50 -20.77
C SER A 511 -15.72 15.84 -19.38
N TYR A 512 -15.08 16.76 -18.66
CA TYR A 512 -15.46 17.17 -17.30
C TYR A 512 -16.48 18.31 -17.31
N LYS A 513 -16.98 18.67 -16.12
CA LYS A 513 -17.96 19.76 -15.98
C LYS A 513 -17.35 21.08 -16.48
N PRO A 514 -18.15 22.03 -17.00
CA PRO A 514 -17.65 23.34 -17.43
C PRO A 514 -16.89 24.15 -16.37
N SER A 515 -17.09 23.83 -15.09
CA SER A 515 -16.38 24.44 -13.96
C SER A 515 -15.06 23.73 -13.63
N ALA A 516 -14.69 22.66 -14.35
CA ALA A 516 -13.46 21.94 -14.08
C ALA A 516 -12.26 22.82 -14.43
N MET A 517 -11.35 22.99 -13.48
CA MET A 517 -10.23 23.93 -13.61
C MET A 517 -9.07 23.50 -12.71
N GLU A 518 -7.85 23.66 -13.19
CA GLU A 518 -6.63 23.59 -12.38
C GLU A 518 -6.28 24.98 -11.84
N PRO A 519 -6.50 25.26 -10.54
CA PRO A 519 -6.27 26.59 -9.99
C PRO A 519 -4.79 26.97 -9.91
N LEU A 520 -3.88 26.00 -9.74
CA LEU A 520 -2.46 26.22 -9.49
C LEU A 520 -1.59 25.17 -10.23
N PRO A 521 -1.48 25.22 -11.57
CA PRO A 521 -0.72 24.23 -12.35
C PRO A 521 0.75 24.08 -11.92
N ASP A 522 1.37 25.17 -11.46
CA ASP A 522 2.75 25.14 -10.96
C ASP A 522 2.89 24.28 -9.70
N ARG A 523 1.86 24.20 -8.84
CA ARG A 523 1.86 23.31 -7.67
C ARG A 523 1.83 21.85 -8.09
N GLU A 524 0.96 21.51 -9.03
CA GLU A 524 0.86 20.12 -9.53
C GLU A 524 2.18 19.63 -10.11
N ILE A 525 2.83 20.46 -10.92
CA ILE A 525 4.12 20.14 -11.53
C ILE A 525 5.21 20.00 -10.46
N VAL A 526 5.30 20.95 -9.52
CA VAL A 526 6.30 20.89 -8.45
C VAL A 526 6.09 19.65 -7.58
N LEU A 527 4.86 19.35 -7.16
CA LEU A 527 4.61 18.17 -6.32
C LEU A 527 4.82 16.86 -7.07
N ALA A 528 4.42 16.76 -8.34
CA ALA A 528 4.72 15.60 -9.16
C ALA A 528 6.24 15.40 -9.28
N THR A 529 6.99 16.47 -9.55
CA THR A 529 8.46 16.41 -9.68
C THR A 529 9.13 15.98 -8.36
N LEU A 530 8.69 16.55 -7.25
CA LEU A 530 9.28 16.29 -5.92
C LEU A 530 8.76 14.99 -5.29
N SER A 531 7.75 14.34 -5.86
CA SER A 531 7.24 13.04 -5.40
C SER A 531 8.24 11.90 -5.60
N THR A 532 9.21 12.04 -6.50
CA THR A 532 10.12 10.99 -7.01
C THR A 532 9.47 9.88 -7.85
N GLY A 533 8.15 9.91 -8.04
CA GLY A 533 7.42 9.07 -8.99
C GLY A 533 7.26 9.73 -10.37
N PRO A 534 6.29 9.24 -11.17
CA PRO A 534 6.01 9.79 -12.49
C PRO A 534 5.62 11.26 -12.46
N VAL A 535 6.04 11.96 -13.52
CA VAL A 535 5.52 13.28 -13.87
C VAL A 535 4.68 13.11 -15.12
N SER A 536 3.38 13.35 -14.98
CA SER A 536 2.36 12.90 -15.92
C SER A 536 1.44 14.05 -16.35
N PRO A 537 1.86 14.93 -17.27
CA PRO A 537 0.91 15.85 -17.91
C PRO A 537 -0.16 15.08 -18.70
N GLY A 538 -1.38 15.63 -18.71
CA GLY A 538 -2.54 15.07 -19.43
C GLY A 538 -3.34 16.14 -20.18
N ASP A 539 -2.69 17.25 -20.55
CA ASP A 539 -3.25 18.40 -21.26
C ASP A 539 -3.72 18.09 -22.70
N ALA A 540 -4.66 18.86 -23.24
CA ALA A 540 -4.97 18.78 -24.67
C ALA A 540 -3.79 19.28 -25.53
N ILE A 541 -3.75 18.84 -26.80
CA ILE A 541 -2.71 19.24 -27.78
C ILE A 541 -2.49 20.75 -27.84
N ASN A 542 -3.57 21.55 -27.88
CA ASN A 542 -3.47 23.02 -28.02
C ASN A 542 -3.42 23.77 -26.69
N TYR A 543 -3.48 23.05 -25.56
CA TYR A 543 -3.51 23.61 -24.21
C TYR A 543 -2.34 23.14 -23.36
N THR A 544 -1.41 22.36 -23.93
CA THR A 544 -0.18 21.97 -23.26
C THR A 544 0.78 23.15 -23.12
N ASN A 545 1.07 23.57 -21.89
CA ASN A 545 2.10 24.56 -21.60
C ASN A 545 3.48 23.90 -21.47
N ILE A 546 4.17 23.79 -22.61
CA ILE A 546 5.50 23.18 -22.72
C ILE A 546 6.52 23.85 -21.79
N GLU A 547 6.58 25.20 -21.77
CA GLU A 547 7.56 25.91 -20.95
C GLU A 547 7.41 25.57 -19.46
N ARG A 548 6.16 25.48 -18.99
CA ARG A 548 5.85 25.16 -17.61
C ARG A 548 6.25 23.72 -17.26
N ILE A 549 5.86 22.75 -18.08
CA ILE A 549 6.18 21.34 -17.86
C ILE A 549 7.70 21.13 -17.91
N MET A 550 8.41 21.73 -18.86
CA MET A 550 9.86 21.56 -19.01
C MET A 550 10.69 22.07 -17.81
N ARG A 551 10.07 22.69 -16.79
CA ARG A 551 10.75 23.01 -15.53
C ARG A 551 11.01 21.77 -14.66
N CYS A 552 10.28 20.67 -14.88
CA CYS A 552 10.48 19.43 -14.13
C CYS A 552 11.59 18.54 -14.69
N CYS A 553 12.07 18.77 -15.92
CA CYS A 553 12.93 17.83 -16.62
C CYS A 553 13.96 18.51 -17.53
N ARG A 554 14.97 17.74 -17.94
CA ARG A 554 15.92 18.12 -18.97
C ARG A 554 15.28 18.08 -20.37
N LYS A 555 16.00 18.60 -21.37
CA LYS A 555 15.59 18.55 -22.78
C LYS A 555 15.33 17.15 -23.34
N ASP A 556 15.94 16.13 -22.73
CA ASP A 556 15.75 14.71 -23.09
C ASP A 556 14.63 14.05 -22.27
N GLY A 557 13.86 14.80 -21.48
CA GLY A 557 12.76 14.28 -20.68
C GLY A 557 13.17 13.67 -19.35
N LEU A 558 14.48 13.60 -19.02
CA LEU A 558 14.92 13.10 -17.72
C LEU A 558 14.45 14.04 -16.60
N ILE A 559 13.65 13.51 -15.67
CA ILE A 559 13.03 14.25 -14.57
C ILE A 559 14.10 14.67 -13.56
N LEU A 560 14.07 15.94 -13.17
CA LEU A 560 14.95 16.56 -12.18
C LEU A 560 14.33 16.45 -10.78
N LYS A 561 14.33 15.22 -10.26
CA LYS A 561 13.76 14.88 -8.95
C LYS A 561 14.82 14.78 -7.84
N PRO A 562 14.44 14.98 -6.57
CA PRO A 562 15.30 14.74 -5.41
C PRO A 562 15.56 13.24 -5.17
N ASP A 563 16.44 12.92 -4.21
CA ASP A 563 16.71 11.53 -3.79
C ASP A 563 15.58 10.94 -2.94
N ARG A 564 14.78 11.81 -2.30
CA ARG A 564 13.66 11.43 -1.42
C ARG A 564 12.38 12.15 -1.81
N PRO A 565 11.21 11.50 -1.69
CA PRO A 565 9.96 12.17 -1.99
C PRO A 565 9.74 13.36 -1.05
N ILE A 566 8.89 14.27 -1.52
CA ILE A 566 8.35 15.33 -0.71
C ILE A 566 7.45 14.76 0.39
N THR A 567 7.69 15.17 1.63
CA THR A 567 6.95 14.69 2.80
C THR A 567 6.55 15.85 3.70
N MET A 568 5.47 15.67 4.48
CA MET A 568 5.09 16.65 5.49
C MET A 568 6.12 16.66 6.63
N ILE A 569 6.46 17.83 7.16
CA ILE A 569 7.41 17.92 8.27
C ILE A 569 6.80 17.42 9.59
N ASP A 570 7.64 16.89 10.48
CA ASP A 570 7.21 16.26 11.74
C ASP A 570 6.32 17.16 12.60
N SER A 571 6.63 18.45 12.70
CA SER A 571 5.88 19.39 13.54
C SER A 571 4.44 19.59 13.06
N LEU A 572 4.19 19.60 11.75
CA LEU A 572 2.83 19.72 11.23
C LEU A 572 2.03 18.43 11.40
N ILE A 573 2.70 17.28 11.44
CA ILE A 573 2.04 16.01 11.76
C ILE A 573 1.65 15.99 13.24
N ALA A 574 2.49 16.54 14.12
CA ALA A 574 2.13 16.72 15.52
C ALA A 574 0.96 17.69 15.68
N ASP A 575 0.98 18.84 15.02
CA ASP A 575 -0.14 19.79 15.02
C ASP A 575 -1.44 19.14 14.48
N TRP A 576 -1.33 18.31 13.44
CA TRP A 576 -2.47 17.56 12.89
C TRP A 576 -3.11 16.63 13.94
N ALA A 577 -2.29 15.92 14.72
CA ALA A 577 -2.77 15.08 15.81
C ALA A 577 -3.35 15.89 16.99
N GLU A 578 -2.71 17.00 17.40
CA GLU A 578 -3.20 17.87 18.46
C GLU A 578 -4.56 18.49 18.13
N ASN A 579 -4.79 18.78 16.85
CA ASN A 579 -6.03 19.34 16.34
C ASN A 579 -7.05 18.26 15.91
N ASN A 580 -6.93 17.04 16.45
CA ASN A 580 -7.84 15.90 16.22
C ASN A 580 -8.11 15.64 14.72
N GLY A 581 -7.04 15.59 13.93
CA GLY A 581 -7.14 15.28 12.50
C GLY A 581 -7.44 16.48 11.61
N ASN A 582 -7.49 17.70 12.15
CA ASN A 582 -7.66 18.91 11.33
C ASN A 582 -6.31 19.52 10.97
N ILE A 583 -5.92 19.41 9.70
CA ILE A 583 -4.68 19.99 9.18
C ILE A 583 -4.75 21.53 9.28
N GLN A 584 -3.80 22.15 9.97
CA GLN A 584 -3.77 23.60 10.21
C GLN A 584 -3.00 24.38 9.13
N GLY A 585 -2.27 23.69 8.26
CA GLY A 585 -1.45 24.26 7.21
C GLY A 585 -0.56 23.19 6.58
N GLU A 586 0.22 23.59 5.57
CA GLU A 586 1.06 22.66 4.81
C GLU A 586 2.46 23.21 4.64
N LEU A 587 3.44 22.41 5.07
CA LEU A 587 4.86 22.66 4.89
C LEU A 587 5.51 21.30 4.67
N TYR A 588 6.23 21.21 3.55
CA TYR A 588 6.83 19.99 3.08
C TYR A 588 8.34 20.11 3.03
N SER A 589 9.01 18.97 3.10
CA SER A 589 10.47 18.85 2.95
C SER A 589 10.82 17.72 2.02
N THR A 590 12.00 17.80 1.40
CA THR A 590 12.61 16.74 0.59
C THR A 590 14.13 16.81 0.79
N GLN A 591 14.85 15.80 0.33
CA GLN A 591 16.30 15.69 0.53
C GLN A 591 17.01 15.34 -0.78
N ILE A 592 18.15 16.01 -1.00
CA ILE A 592 19.18 15.60 -1.95
C ILE A 592 20.41 15.13 -1.16
N THR A 593 20.99 14.00 -1.55
CA THR A 593 22.28 13.52 -1.07
C THR A 593 23.35 14.07 -2.00
N MET A 594 24.13 15.04 -1.51
CA MET A 594 25.34 15.56 -2.20
C MET A 594 26.52 14.62 -2.04
#